data_AF-A0A842ZYR2-F1
#
_entry.id   AF-A0A842ZYR2-F1
#
_cell.length_a   1.000
_cell.length_b   1.000
_cell.length_c   1.000
_cell.angle_alpha   90.00
_cell.angle_beta   90.00
_cell.angle_gamma   90.00
#
_symmetry.space_group_name_H-M   'P 1'
#
loop_
_entity.id
_entity.type
_entity.pdbx_description
1 polymer ?
#
loop_
_entity_poly.entity_id
_entity_poly.type
_entity_poly.pdbx_seq_one_letter_code
_entity_poly.pdbx_strand_id
1 'polypeptide(L)'
;MEPLLQFIFGLTLAIVLHELTHLLTMIYYKIPFKAIVLTKYSAVGFLVDNETYVADNKKLFFLYFSPIVWCFVYFINPNEPFFLMFPVVNIFGGMGDFYSFFRLIIIPPEKRIEIANNSDEKVLKKIIWRKDISLNNKLFNGR
;
A
#
# COMPACT_ATOMS: atom_id res chain seq x y z
N MET A 1 25.84 -0.38 16.43
CA MET A 1 24.89 0.71 16.18
C MET A 1 23.99 0.80 17.42
N GLU A 2 23.63 2.00 17.88
CA GLU A 2 22.78 2.14 19.07
C GLU A 2 21.40 1.48 18.82
N PRO A 3 20.81 0.73 19.77
CA PRO A 3 19.55 0.00 19.54
C PRO A 3 18.40 0.90 19.05
N LEU A 4 18.35 2.15 19.54
CA LEU A 4 17.40 3.16 19.08
C LEU A 4 17.59 3.48 17.59
N LEU A 5 18.83 3.60 17.13
CA LEU A 5 19.14 3.90 15.74
C LEU A 5 18.79 2.72 14.83
N GLN A 6 19.04 1.47 15.28
CA GLN A 6 18.57 0.26 14.59
C GLN A 6 17.06 0.23 14.45
N PHE A 7 16.33 0.56 15.52
CA PHE A 7 14.87 0.62 15.49
C PHE A 7 14.37 1.66 14.48
N ILE A 8 14.90 2.88 14.53
CA ILE A 8 14.50 3.97 13.61
C ILE A 8 14.78 3.58 12.16
N PHE A 9 15.98 3.10 11.85
CA PHE A 9 16.32 2.66 10.49
C PHE A 9 15.46 1.49 10.01
N GLY A 10 15.23 0.50 10.86
CA GLY A 10 14.40 -0.65 10.54
C GLY A 10 12.96 -0.26 10.26
N LEU A 11 12.39 0.62 11.08
CA LEU A 11 11.05 1.16 10.90
C LEU A 11 10.93 1.95 9.59
N THR A 12 11.85 2.89 9.36
CA THR A 12 11.84 3.71 8.12
C THR A 12 11.99 2.83 6.88
N LEU A 13 12.92 1.87 6.88
CA LEU A 13 13.12 0.99 5.75
C LEU A 13 11.90 0.09 5.51
N ALA A 14 11.30 -0.47 6.56
CA ALA A 14 10.13 -1.31 6.45
C ALA A 14 8.92 -0.55 5.86
N ILE A 15 8.70 0.72 6.27
CA ILE A 15 7.66 1.58 5.69
C ILE A 15 7.93 1.85 4.21
N VAL A 16 9.17 2.21 3.87
CA VAL A 16 9.56 2.48 2.47
C VAL A 16 9.34 1.25 1.59
N LEU A 17 9.77 0.07 2.06
CA LEU A 17 9.63 -1.17 1.31
C LEU A 17 8.16 -1.61 1.18
N HIS A 18 7.35 -1.37 2.21
CA HIS A 18 5.91 -1.62 2.18
C HIS A 18 5.24 -0.81 1.05
N GLU A 19 5.40 0.51 1.05
CA GLU A 19 4.82 1.40 0.02
C GLU A 19 5.42 1.15 -1.37
N LEU A 20 6.71 0.82 -1.44
CA LEU A 20 7.36 0.44 -2.70
C LEU A 20 6.73 -0.83 -3.29
N THR A 21 6.30 -1.77 -2.46
CA THR A 21 5.68 -3.02 -2.92
C THR A 21 4.29 -2.77 -3.49
N HIS A 22 3.52 -1.86 -2.90
CA HIS A 22 2.28 -1.34 -3.49
C HIS A 22 2.55 -0.74 -4.87
N LEU A 23 3.54 0.15 -4.96
CA LEU A 23 3.93 0.79 -6.22
C LEU A 23 4.34 -0.22 -7.30
N LEU A 24 5.18 -1.20 -6.95
CA LEU A 24 5.60 -2.26 -7.87
C LEU A 24 4.41 -3.10 -8.35
N THR A 25 3.48 -3.40 -7.46
CA THR A 25 2.25 -4.13 -7.80
C THR A 25 1.37 -3.32 -8.76
N MET A 26 1.21 -2.02 -8.52
CA MET A 26 0.49 -1.13 -9.43
C MET A 26 1.15 -1.08 -10.82
N ILE A 27 2.48 -0.98 -10.88
CA ILE A 27 3.22 -0.98 -12.15
C ILE A 27 3.04 -2.34 -12.87
N TYR A 28 3.22 -3.45 -12.15
CA TYR A 28 3.11 -4.80 -12.72
C TYR A 28 1.72 -5.08 -13.32
N TYR A 29 0.65 -4.69 -12.62
CA TYR A 29 -0.73 -4.87 -13.09
C TYR A 29 -1.25 -3.71 -13.95
N LYS A 30 -0.39 -2.73 -14.28
CA LYS A 30 -0.76 -1.50 -15.00
C LYS A 30 -1.95 -0.76 -14.38
N ILE A 31 -2.02 -0.72 -13.05
CA ILE A 31 -3.04 -0.01 -12.28
C ILE A 31 -2.65 1.48 -12.23
N PRO A 32 -3.41 2.38 -12.86
CA PRO A 32 -3.08 3.80 -12.87
C PRO A 32 -3.27 4.41 -11.47
N PHE A 33 -2.37 5.32 -11.10
CA PHE A 33 -2.53 6.16 -9.91
C PHE A 33 -2.39 7.63 -10.27
N LYS A 34 -3.26 8.45 -9.67
CA LYS A 34 -3.49 9.86 -9.97
C LYS A 34 -2.60 10.78 -9.13
N ALA A 35 -2.22 10.35 -7.94
CA ALA A 35 -1.39 11.13 -7.05
C ALA A 35 -0.69 10.28 -5.99
N ILE A 36 0.42 10.81 -5.46
CA ILE A 36 0.97 10.40 -4.16
C ILE A 36 0.42 11.34 -3.11
N VAL A 37 0.00 10.79 -1.97
CA VAL A 37 -0.63 11.55 -0.90
C VAL A 37 0.03 11.26 0.43
N LEU A 38 0.01 12.27 1.30
CA LEU A 38 0.34 12.15 2.71
C LEU A 38 -0.91 12.51 3.51
N THR A 39 -1.32 11.61 4.40
CA THR A 39 -2.51 11.81 5.24
C THR A 39 -2.15 12.37 6.62
N LYS A 40 -3.14 12.88 7.36
CA LYS A 40 -3.00 13.41 8.72
C LYS A 40 -2.39 12.42 9.73
N TYR A 41 -2.48 11.12 9.45
CA TYR A 41 -1.84 10.06 10.25
C TYR A 41 -0.43 9.71 9.74
N SER A 42 0.17 10.58 8.93
CA SER A 42 1.49 10.43 8.32
C SER A 42 1.68 9.17 7.47
N ALA A 43 0.58 8.53 7.04
CA ALA A 43 0.65 7.46 6.05
C ALA A 43 0.85 8.08 4.66
N VAL A 44 1.97 7.72 4.03
CA VAL A 44 2.19 7.91 2.60
C VAL A 44 1.32 6.89 1.87
N GLY A 45 0.71 7.27 0.76
CA GLY A 45 -0.08 6.36 -0.05
C GLY A 45 -0.32 6.88 -1.46
N PHE A 46 -1.07 6.12 -2.23
CA PHE A 46 -1.37 6.41 -3.63
C PHE A 46 -2.88 6.58 -3.82
N LEU A 47 -3.29 7.62 -4.54
CA LEU A 47 -4.66 7.72 -5.05
C LEU A 47 -4.74 6.92 -6.35
N VAL A 48 -5.41 5.79 -6.31
CA VAL A 48 -5.43 4.79 -7.37
C VAL A 48 -6.73 4.90 -8.16
N ASP A 49 -6.70 4.55 -9.44
CA ASP A 49 -7.92 4.40 -10.23
C ASP A 49 -8.63 3.07 -9.94
N ASN A 50 -9.63 3.12 -9.06
CA ASN A 50 -10.34 1.96 -8.53
C ASN A 50 -10.92 1.06 -9.63
N GLU A 51 -11.36 1.62 -10.75
CA GLU A 51 -11.99 0.88 -11.86
C GLU A 51 -11.09 -0.22 -12.42
N THR A 52 -9.77 -0.06 -12.32
CA THR A 52 -8.80 -0.94 -12.99
C THR A 52 -8.41 -2.19 -12.19
N TYR A 53 -8.71 -2.21 -10.88
CA TYR A 53 -8.25 -3.28 -9.98
C TYR A 53 -9.30 -3.84 -9.04
N VAL A 54 -10.29 -3.07 -8.57
CA VAL A 54 -11.17 -3.52 -7.47
C VAL A 54 -12.12 -4.66 -7.86
N ALA A 55 -12.49 -4.74 -9.14
CA ALA A 55 -13.34 -5.81 -9.67
C ALA A 55 -12.57 -7.14 -9.85
N ASP A 56 -11.25 -7.10 -9.99
CA ASP A 56 -10.40 -8.28 -10.19
C ASP A 56 -9.86 -8.77 -8.85
N ASN A 57 -10.33 -9.93 -8.39
CA ASN A 57 -9.91 -10.53 -7.12
C ASN A 57 -8.39 -10.71 -7.02
N LYS A 58 -7.71 -11.04 -8.13
CA LYS A 58 -6.26 -11.26 -8.16
C LYS A 58 -5.55 -9.93 -7.97
N LYS A 59 -5.89 -8.91 -8.74
CA LYS A 59 -5.28 -7.58 -8.59
C LYS A 59 -5.53 -7.00 -7.21
N LEU A 60 -6.75 -7.12 -6.71
CA LEU A 60 -7.14 -6.70 -5.36
C LEU A 60 -6.28 -7.42 -4.30
N PHE A 61 -6.15 -8.74 -4.39
CA PHE A 61 -5.33 -9.51 -3.45
C PHE A 61 -3.87 -9.08 -3.48
N PHE A 62 -3.25 -9.01 -4.66
CA PHE A 62 -1.84 -8.64 -4.76
C PHE A 62 -1.59 -7.21 -4.30
N LEU A 63 -2.48 -6.27 -4.59
CA LEU A 63 -2.31 -4.90 -4.13
C LEU A 63 -2.27 -4.87 -2.60
N TYR A 64 -3.24 -5.47 -1.91
CA TYR A 64 -3.30 -5.38 -0.45
C TYR A 64 -2.37 -6.35 0.32
N PHE A 65 -1.98 -7.49 -0.26
CA PHE A 65 -1.22 -8.53 0.47
C PHE A 65 0.24 -8.66 0.07
N SER A 66 0.67 -8.10 -1.07
CA SER A 66 2.08 -8.21 -1.49
C SER A 66 3.09 -7.65 -0.48
N PRO A 67 2.83 -6.57 0.28
CA PRO A 67 3.79 -6.08 1.26
C PRO A 67 4.10 -7.07 2.39
N ILE A 68 3.20 -8.03 2.67
CA ILE A 68 3.43 -9.06 3.72
C ILE A 68 4.70 -9.88 3.45
N VAL A 69 5.19 -9.94 2.21
CA VAL A 69 6.46 -10.63 1.89
C VAL A 69 7.61 -10.18 2.79
N TRP A 70 7.59 -8.91 3.23
CA TRP A 70 8.62 -8.37 4.11
C TRP A 70 8.59 -8.95 5.52
N CYS A 71 7.49 -9.55 5.97
CA CYS A 71 7.45 -10.30 7.22
C CYS A 71 8.46 -11.45 7.24
N PHE A 72 8.79 -12.04 6.07
CA PHE A 72 9.71 -13.16 5.99
C PHE A 72 11.17 -12.78 6.26
N VAL A 73 11.53 -11.49 6.21
CA VAL A 73 12.88 -11.00 6.53
C VAL A 73 13.29 -11.40 7.95
N TYR A 74 12.33 -11.49 8.88
CA TYR A 74 12.58 -11.93 10.25
C TYR A 74 13.21 -13.34 10.33
N PHE A 75 12.87 -14.24 9.41
CA PHE A 75 13.42 -15.61 9.41
C PHE A 75 14.89 -15.68 8.96
N ILE A 76 15.46 -14.61 8.41
CA ILE A 76 16.88 -14.55 8.03
C ILE A 76 17.75 -14.52 9.29
N ASN A 77 17.39 -13.71 10.28
CA ASN A 77 18.03 -13.69 11.60
C ASN A 77 17.04 -13.19 12.68
N PRO A 78 16.36 -14.10 13.39
CA PRO A 78 15.37 -13.75 14.42
C PRO A 78 15.94 -12.97 15.61
N ASN A 79 17.26 -13.03 15.82
CA ASN A 79 17.94 -12.39 16.94
C ASN A 79 18.34 -10.93 16.63
N GLU A 80 18.18 -10.48 15.39
CA GLU A 80 18.51 -9.12 14.98
C GLU A 80 17.28 -8.20 15.17
N PRO A 81 17.30 -7.25 16.13
CA PRO A 81 16.15 -6.37 16.40
C PRO A 81 15.73 -5.54 15.20
N PHE A 82 16.68 -5.21 14.31
CA PHE A 82 16.40 -4.53 13.07
C PHE A 82 15.42 -5.31 12.16
N PHE A 83 15.55 -6.63 12.06
CA PHE A 83 14.66 -7.45 11.24
C PHE A 83 13.27 -7.63 11.83
N LEU A 84 13.11 -7.49 13.15
CA LEU A 84 11.79 -7.50 13.80
C LEU A 84 10.90 -6.33 13.35
N MET A 85 11.48 -5.22 12.88
CA MET A 85 10.70 -4.06 12.44
C MET A 85 9.85 -4.35 11.20
N PHE A 86 10.29 -5.26 10.34
CA PHE A 86 9.59 -5.60 9.11
C PHE A 86 8.23 -6.26 9.36
N PRO A 87 8.11 -7.36 10.13
CA PRO A 87 6.81 -7.93 10.45
C PRO A 87 5.96 -7.00 11.30
N VAL A 88 6.55 -6.22 12.22
CA VAL A 88 5.79 -5.22 13.00
C VAL A 88 5.11 -4.21 12.08
N VAL A 89 5.85 -3.58 11.18
CA VAL A 89 5.28 -2.61 10.24
C VAL A 89 4.28 -3.27 9.29
N ASN A 90 4.56 -4.45 8.76
CA ASN A 90 3.67 -5.07 7.77
C ASN A 90 2.41 -5.70 8.39
N ILE A 91 2.43 -6.08 9.66
CA ILE A 91 1.22 -6.52 10.38
C ILE A 91 0.42 -5.31 10.85
N PHE A 92 1.03 -4.37 11.57
CA PHE A 92 0.32 -3.22 12.15
C PHE A 92 -0.01 -2.14 11.12
N GLY A 93 0.94 -1.78 10.25
CA GLY A 93 0.71 -0.90 9.12
C GLY A 93 -0.20 -1.52 8.06
N GLY A 94 -0.06 -2.83 7.83
CA GLY A 94 -0.93 -3.60 6.92
C GLY A 94 -2.36 -3.83 7.44
N MET A 95 -2.68 -3.47 8.70
CA MET A 95 -4.08 -3.56 9.18
C MET A 95 -5.04 -2.72 8.31
N GLY A 96 -4.58 -1.57 7.82
CA GLY A 96 -5.34 -0.74 6.89
C GLY A 96 -5.62 -1.46 5.57
N ASP A 97 -4.62 -2.18 5.06
CA ASP A 97 -4.71 -2.98 3.83
C ASP A 97 -5.66 -4.17 4.02
N PHE A 98 -5.53 -4.90 5.13
CA PHE A 98 -6.41 -6.03 5.43
C PHE A 98 -7.86 -5.58 5.59
N TYR A 99 -8.08 -4.51 6.35
CA TYR A 99 -9.42 -3.96 6.52
C TYR A 99 -10.04 -3.57 5.17
N SER A 100 -9.28 -2.88 4.32
CA SER A 100 -9.75 -2.42 3.01
C SER A 100 -10.02 -3.60 2.08
N PHE A 101 -9.13 -4.60 2.04
CA PHE A 101 -9.32 -5.82 1.27
C PHE A 101 -10.57 -6.58 1.71
N PHE A 102 -10.70 -6.92 2.99
CA PHE A 102 -11.83 -7.70 3.49
C PHE A 102 -13.15 -6.97 3.29
N ARG A 103 -13.16 -5.64 3.43
CA ARG A 103 -14.34 -4.83 3.16
C ARG A 103 -14.77 -4.88 1.69
N LEU A 104 -13.83 -5.01 0.74
CA LEU A 104 -14.13 -5.05 -0.69
C LEU A 104 -14.42 -6.47 -1.20
N ILE A 105 -13.66 -7.48 -0.77
CA ILE A 105 -13.74 -8.84 -1.32
C ILE A 105 -15.08 -9.53 -1.03
N ILE A 106 -15.70 -9.22 0.12
CA ILE A 106 -17.01 -9.76 0.52
C ILE A 106 -18.17 -9.23 -0.33
N ILE A 107 -17.92 -8.17 -1.11
CA ILE A 107 -18.92 -7.49 -1.92
C ILE A 107 -18.82 -8.00 -3.36
N PRO A 108 -19.95 -8.14 -4.09
CA PRO A 108 -19.92 -8.46 -5.51
C PRO A 108 -19.10 -7.44 -6.33
N PRO A 109 -18.31 -7.89 -7.33
CA PRO A 109 -17.40 -7.02 -8.11
C PRO A 109 -18.06 -5.75 -8.66
N GLU A 110 -19.33 -5.85 -9.07
CA GLU A 110 -20.08 -4.76 -9.70
C GLU A 110 -20.30 -3.57 -8.75
N LYS A 111 -20.32 -3.83 -7.44
CA LYS A 111 -20.55 -2.81 -6.40
C LYS A 111 -19.27 -2.29 -5.75
N ARG A 112 -18.12 -2.92 -6.01
CA ARG A 112 -16.86 -2.57 -5.35
C ARG A 112 -16.35 -1.19 -5.74
N ILE A 113 -16.52 -0.81 -7.00
CA ILE A 113 -16.07 0.49 -7.53
C ILE A 113 -16.73 1.64 -6.76
N GLU A 114 -18.05 1.61 -6.62
CA GLU A 114 -18.81 2.63 -5.88
C GLU A 114 -18.31 2.76 -4.43
N ILE A 115 -18.10 1.63 -3.75
CA ILE A 115 -17.68 1.60 -2.35
C ILE A 115 -16.23 2.06 -2.18
N ALA A 116 -15.35 1.72 -3.12
CA ALA A 116 -13.98 2.20 -3.15
C ALA A 116 -13.93 3.72 -3.33
N ASN A 117 -14.67 4.26 -4.31
CA ASN A 117 -14.76 5.70 -4.56
C ASN A 117 -15.33 6.46 -3.34
N ASN A 118 -16.39 5.96 -2.71
CA ASN A 118 -16.95 6.53 -1.48
C ASN A 118 -15.96 6.50 -0.30
N SER A 119 -15.05 5.51 -0.28
CA SER A 119 -14.01 5.42 0.75
C SER A 119 -12.89 6.43 0.49
N ASP A 120 -12.48 6.58 -0.77
CA ASP A 120 -11.52 7.60 -1.19
C ASP A 120 -11.98 8.99 -0.82
N GLU A 121 -13.26 9.34 -0.99
CA GLU A 121 -13.80 10.65 -0.57
C GLU A 121 -13.55 10.95 0.92
N LYS A 122 -13.62 9.93 1.78
CA LYS A 122 -13.33 10.08 3.22
C LYS A 122 -11.83 10.24 3.46
N VAL A 123 -11.00 9.55 2.69
CA VAL A 123 -9.54 9.65 2.77
C VAL A 123 -9.05 10.99 2.24
N LEU A 124 -9.64 11.51 1.16
CA LEU A 124 -9.33 12.81 0.57
C LEU A 124 -9.44 13.94 1.60
N LYS A 125 -10.44 13.89 2.50
CA LYS A 125 -10.62 14.85 3.59
C LYS A 125 -9.50 14.82 4.65
N LYS A 126 -8.69 13.76 4.67
CA LYS A 126 -7.59 13.56 5.62
C LYS A 126 -6.23 13.83 4.98
N ILE A 127 -6.16 14.18 3.69
CA ILE A 127 -4.92 14.49 3.00
C ILE A 127 -4.38 15.85 3.48
N ILE A 128 -3.12 15.88 3.89
CA ILE A 128 -2.40 17.10 4.26
C ILE A 128 -1.43 17.56 3.16
N TRP A 129 -1.01 16.63 2.29
CA TRP A 129 -0.18 16.94 1.14
C TRP A 129 -0.47 15.98 -0.02
N ARG A 130 -0.45 16.50 -1.24
CA ARG A 130 -0.76 15.75 -2.46
C ARG A 130 0.18 16.17 -3.57
N LYS A 131 0.72 15.19 -4.30
CA LYS A 131 1.45 15.40 -5.54
C LYS A 131 0.75 14.66 -6.66
N ASP A 132 0.15 15.40 -7.58
CA ASP A 132 -0.47 14.85 -8.77
C ASP A 132 0.56 14.26 -9.73
N ILE A 133 0.16 13.17 -10.36
CA ILE A 133 0.96 12.44 -11.33
C ILE A 133 0.16 12.39 -12.62
N SER A 134 0.78 12.90 -13.69
CA SER A 134 0.15 12.90 -15.00
C SER A 134 -0.04 11.45 -15.48
N LEU A 135 -1.28 11.08 -15.76
CA LEU A 135 -1.64 9.78 -16.34
C LEU A 135 -1.06 9.58 -17.75
N ASN A 136 -0.51 10.63 -18.38
CA ASN A 136 0.26 10.52 -19.63
C ASN A 136 1.65 9.87 -19.47
N ASN A 137 1.96 9.34 -18.28
CA ASN A 137 3.19 8.59 -18.07
C ASN A 137 3.23 7.33 -18.95
N LYS A 138 4.32 7.18 -19.71
CA LYS A 138 4.62 6.04 -20.60
C LYS A 138 4.50 4.66 -19.92
N LEU A 139 4.49 4.61 -18.59
CA LEU A 139 4.35 3.39 -17.78
C LEU A 139 2.97 2.70 -17.94
N PHE A 140 1.91 3.45 -18.25
CA PHE A 140 0.53 2.90 -18.31
C PHE A 140 -0.07 2.92 -19.72
N ASN A 141 0.57 3.60 -20.69
CA ASN A 141 0.09 3.77 -22.07
C ASN A 141 0.66 2.76 -23.08
N GLY A 142 1.22 1.64 -22.62
CA GLY A 142 1.68 0.56 -23.50
C GLY A 142 0.52 -0.31 -23.97
N ARG A 143 0.04 -0.04 -25.20
CA ARG A 143 -0.76 -0.95 -26.03
C ARG A 143 -0.09 -2.32 -26.13
#